data_AF-A0A538BCP1-F1
#
_entry.id   AF-A0A538BCP1-F1
#
_cell.length_a   1.000
_cell.length_b   1.000
_cell.length_c   1.000
_cell.angle_alpha   90.00
_cell.angle_beta   90.00
_cell.angle_gamma   90.00
#
_symmetry.space_group_name_H-M   'P 1'
#
loop_
_entity.id
_entity.type
_entity.pdbx_description
1 polymer ?
#
loop_
_entity_poly.entity_id
_entity_poly.type
_entity_poly.pdbx_seq_one_letter_code
_entity_poly.pdbx_strand_id
1 'polypeptide(L)'
;MSEQQKQSQRRRRGRRRSHAGARPADLWRQVPALDDPQPIVPAKDPAAVLRSLGTPPLQGHGALVDYYLATVVERAAGVAAALAATAGLLGSPDEEGEAHD
;
A
#
# COMPACT_ATOMS: atom_id res chain seq x y z
N MET A 1 6.52 -42.81 63.90
CA MET A 1 6.53 -41.40 63.44
C MET A 1 7.45 -41.33 62.23
N SER A 2 7.06 -40.66 61.13
CA SER A 2 7.87 -40.30 59.92
C SER A 2 7.31 -40.66 58.53
N GLU A 3 5.99 -40.79 58.35
CA GLU A 3 5.38 -41.05 57.02
C GLU A 3 4.36 -39.96 56.62
N GLN A 4 4.61 -38.69 56.95
CA GLN A 4 3.66 -37.61 56.61
C GLN A 4 4.28 -36.32 56.02
N GLN A 5 5.58 -36.32 55.71
CA GLN A 5 6.28 -35.12 55.22
C GLN A 5 6.68 -35.13 53.73
N LYS A 6 6.39 -36.18 52.95
CA LYS A 6 6.84 -36.25 51.54
C LYS A 6 5.80 -35.84 50.48
N GLN A 7 4.54 -35.61 50.84
CA GLN A 7 3.49 -35.29 49.85
C GLN A 7 3.21 -33.78 49.64
N SER A 8 3.69 -32.90 50.51
CA SER A 8 3.39 -31.46 50.43
C SER A 8 4.25 -30.68 49.42
N GLN A 9 5.39 -31.22 48.98
CA GLN A 9 6.28 -30.53 48.02
C GLN A 9 5.92 -30.75 46.55
N ARG A 10 5.03 -31.71 46.24
CA ARG A 10 4.75 -32.09 44.85
C ARG A 10 3.63 -31.28 44.18
N ARG A 11 2.86 -30.49 44.95
CA ARG A 11 1.67 -29.76 44.44
C ARG A 11 1.89 -28.27 44.17
N ARG A 12 3.10 -27.73 44.34
CA ARG A 12 3.43 -26.33 43.97
C ARG A 12 4.11 -26.18 42.61
N ARG A 13 4.01 -27.18 41.73
CA ARG A 13 4.46 -27.14 40.33
C ARG A 13 3.34 -26.85 39.33
N GLY A 14 2.17 -26.42 39.82
CA GLY A 14 1.07 -25.98 38.98
C GLY A 14 1.04 -24.46 38.87
N ARG A 15 1.14 -23.96 37.64
CA ARG A 15 0.57 -22.67 37.21
C ARG A 15 1.40 -21.41 37.42
N ARG A 16 2.68 -21.45 37.07
CA ARG A 16 3.21 -20.34 36.25
C ARG A 16 2.88 -20.69 34.81
N ARG A 17 1.73 -20.22 34.32
CA ARG A 17 1.51 -20.08 32.87
C ARG A 17 2.57 -19.09 32.42
N SER A 18 3.76 -19.61 32.15
CA SER A 18 4.77 -18.89 31.41
C SER A 18 4.03 -18.36 30.19
N HIS A 19 3.96 -17.05 30.07
CA HIS A 19 3.68 -16.38 28.82
C HIS A 19 4.89 -16.69 27.92
N ALA A 20 5.02 -17.98 27.56
CA ALA A 20 6.16 -18.56 26.91
C ALA A 20 6.11 -18.08 25.47
N GLY A 21 6.69 -16.90 25.27
CA GLY A 21 7.14 -16.44 23.98
C GLY A 21 6.01 -16.20 22.99
N ALA A 22 5.07 -15.31 23.31
CA ALA A 22 4.69 -14.37 22.27
C ALA A 22 5.98 -13.58 21.96
N ARG A 23 6.77 -14.10 21.01
CA ARG A 23 7.95 -13.39 20.50
C ARG A 23 7.44 -12.00 20.13
N PRO A 24 8.12 -10.92 20.55
CA PRO A 24 7.77 -9.59 20.08
C PRO A 24 7.60 -9.70 18.57
N ALA A 25 6.41 -9.37 18.06
CA ALA A 25 6.20 -9.40 16.63
C ALA A 25 7.31 -8.52 16.05
N ASP A 26 8.17 -9.12 15.22
CA ASP A 26 9.23 -8.37 14.57
C ASP A 26 8.55 -7.45 13.58
N LEU A 27 8.21 -6.24 14.02
CA LEU A 27 7.41 -5.27 13.28
C LEU A 27 8.15 -4.78 12.03
N TRP A 28 9.46 -5.05 11.97
CA TRP A 28 10.38 -4.61 10.93
C TRP A 28 10.98 -5.81 10.19
N ARG A 29 10.14 -6.79 9.81
CA ARG A 29 10.59 -7.91 8.96
C ARG A 29 11.29 -7.36 7.73
N GLN A 30 12.37 -8.03 7.33
CA GLN A 30 13.04 -7.74 6.07
C GLN A 30 12.01 -7.79 4.94
N VAL A 31 11.88 -6.66 4.24
CA VAL A 31 11.01 -6.54 3.08
C VAL A 31 11.64 -7.39 1.97
N PRO A 32 10.90 -8.34 1.37
CA PRO A 32 11.39 -9.07 0.21
C PRO A 32 11.81 -8.11 -0.90
N ALA A 33 12.79 -8.50 -1.71
CA ALA A 33 13.11 -7.74 -2.91
C ALA A 33 11.86 -7.63 -3.79
N LEU A 34 11.54 -6.41 -4.21
CA LEU A 34 10.48 -6.15 -5.18
C LEU A 34 10.98 -6.48 -6.57
N ASP A 35 10.05 -6.85 -7.46
CA ASP A 35 10.34 -6.98 -8.88
C ASP A 35 10.73 -5.63 -9.49
N ASP A 36 11.40 -5.68 -10.65
CA ASP A 36 11.75 -4.47 -11.38
C ASP A 36 10.49 -3.66 -11.74
N PRO A 37 10.54 -2.33 -11.61
CA PRO A 37 9.41 -1.47 -11.91
C PRO A 37 9.02 -1.54 -13.37
N GLN A 38 7.72 -1.67 -13.63
CA GLN A 38 7.17 -1.65 -14.98
C GLN A 38 7.22 -0.24 -15.58
N PRO A 39 7.35 -0.10 -16.92
CA PRO A 39 7.21 1.18 -17.60
C PRO A 39 5.85 1.82 -17.32
N ILE A 40 5.84 3.15 -17.23
CA ILE A 40 4.67 3.98 -16.98
C ILE A 40 4.30 4.68 -18.27
N VAL A 41 3.13 4.37 -18.80
CA VAL A 41 2.57 5.06 -19.97
C VAL A 41 1.69 6.22 -19.50
N PRO A 42 1.98 7.48 -19.91
CA PRO A 42 1.15 8.61 -19.56
C PRO A 42 -0.26 8.49 -20.14
N ALA A 43 -1.28 8.78 -19.32
CA ALA A 43 -2.65 8.81 -19.79
C ALA A 43 -2.84 9.91 -20.86
N LYS A 44 -3.46 9.55 -21.99
CA LYS A 44 -3.80 10.50 -23.07
C LYS A 44 -4.73 11.62 -22.61
N ASP A 45 -5.60 11.33 -21.64
CA ASP A 45 -6.57 12.26 -21.07
C ASP A 45 -6.67 12.05 -19.54
N PRO A 46 -5.78 12.70 -18.76
CA PRO A 46 -5.71 12.51 -17.31
C PRO A 46 -7.00 12.87 -16.57
N ALA A 47 -7.80 13.79 -17.11
CA ALA A 47 -9.04 14.25 -16.50
C ALA A 47 -10.27 13.42 -16.91
N ALA A 48 -10.12 12.40 -17.76
CA ALA A 48 -11.23 11.55 -18.21
C ALA A 48 -11.99 10.89 -17.05
N VAL A 49 -11.26 10.37 -16.05
CA VAL A 49 -11.85 9.74 -14.87
C VAL A 49 -12.69 10.75 -14.08
N LEU A 50 -12.19 11.96 -13.87
CA LEU A 50 -12.94 13.00 -13.15
C LEU A 50 -14.26 13.33 -13.85
N ARG A 51 -14.26 13.49 -15.18
CA ARG A 51 -15.50 13.73 -15.94
C ARG A 51 -16.48 12.58 -15.86
N SER A 52 -15.99 11.33 -15.79
CA SER A 52 -16.85 10.15 -15.66
C SER A 52 -17.61 10.10 -14.34
N LEU A 53 -17.09 10.73 -13.28
CA LEU A 53 -17.74 10.83 -11.97
C LEU A 53 -18.86 11.87 -11.92
N GLY A 54 -19.00 12.70 -12.96
CA GLY A 54 -20.00 13.76 -13.04
C GLY A 54 -19.63 15.00 -12.22
N THR A 55 -20.55 15.97 -12.19
CA THR A 55 -20.31 17.25 -11.51
C THR A 55 -20.28 17.09 -9.99
N PRO A 56 -19.25 17.62 -9.30
CA PRO A 56 -19.12 17.59 -7.85
C PRO A 56 -20.35 18.21 -7.17
N PRO A 57 -20.84 17.61 -6.07
CA PRO A 57 -22.01 18.09 -5.34
C PRO A 57 -21.67 19.31 -4.46
N LEU A 58 -21.20 20.39 -5.07
CA LEU A 58 -20.85 21.65 -4.40
C LEU A 58 -21.84 22.74 -4.81
N GLN A 59 -22.56 23.26 -3.82
CA GLN A 59 -23.63 24.25 -4.02
C GLN A 59 -23.12 25.48 -4.78
N GLY A 60 -23.59 25.67 -6.01
CA GLY A 60 -23.25 26.84 -6.85
C GLY A 60 -21.83 26.89 -7.41
N HIS A 61 -20.94 25.93 -7.08
CA HIS A 61 -19.51 25.97 -7.45
C HIS A 61 -19.04 24.77 -8.29
N GLY A 62 -19.95 23.88 -8.72
CA GLY A 62 -19.60 22.66 -9.44
C GLY A 62 -18.65 22.87 -10.63
N ALA A 63 -18.98 23.81 -11.53
CA ALA A 63 -18.17 24.09 -12.73
C ALA A 63 -16.77 24.65 -12.43
N LEU A 64 -16.63 25.49 -11.39
CA LEU A 64 -15.32 26.01 -10.99
C LEU A 64 -14.45 24.88 -10.41
N VAL A 65 -15.06 24.02 -9.60
CA VAL A 65 -14.35 22.90 -8.97
C VAL A 65 -13.92 21.88 -10.01
N ASP A 66 -14.77 21.57 -10.99
CA ASP A 66 -14.43 20.73 -12.14
C ASP A 66 -13.18 21.22 -12.85
N TYR A 67 -13.12 22.53 -13.14
CA TYR A 67 -11.97 23.14 -13.79
C TYR A 67 -10.68 23.00 -12.97
N TYR A 68 -10.73 23.32 -11.67
CA TYR A 68 -9.54 23.24 -10.82
C TYR A 68 -9.05 21.81 -10.63
N LEU A 69 -9.95 20.85 -10.44
CA LEU A 69 -9.60 19.43 -10.33
C LEU A 69 -8.96 18.92 -11.62
N ALA A 70 -9.55 19.23 -12.78
CA ALA A 70 -8.97 18.87 -14.07
C ALA A 70 -7.56 19.46 -14.24
N THR A 71 -7.39 20.74 -13.92
CA THR A 71 -6.09 21.43 -14.04
C THR A 71 -5.03 20.80 -13.15
N VAL A 72 -5.36 20.49 -11.89
CA VAL A 72 -4.43 19.87 -10.95
C VAL A 72 -4.03 18.48 -11.43
N VAL A 73 -4.99 17.67 -11.90
CA VAL A 73 -4.73 16.31 -12.39
C VAL A 73 -3.88 16.32 -13.67
N GLU A 74 -4.15 17.23 -14.61
CA GLU A 74 -3.31 17.39 -15.81
C GLU A 74 -1.86 17.75 -15.46
N ARG A 75 -1.66 18.67 -14.51
CA ARG A 75 -0.32 19.05 -14.05
C ARG A 75 0.37 17.91 -13.32
N ALA A 76 -0.34 17.21 -12.43
CA ALA A 76 0.20 16.06 -11.70
C ALA A 76 0.63 14.94 -12.66
N ALA A 77 -0.19 14.64 -13.66
CA ALA A 77 0.14 13.65 -14.69
C ALA A 77 1.40 14.04 -15.48
N GLY A 78 1.54 15.33 -15.86
CA GLY A 78 2.74 15.82 -16.52
C GLY A 78 4.01 15.68 -15.66
N VAL A 79 3.92 15.99 -14.36
CA VAL A 79 5.05 15.82 -13.43
C VAL A 79 5.40 14.34 -13.23
N ALA A 80 4.39 13.47 -13.11
CA ALA A 80 4.61 12.02 -13.01
C ALA A 80 5.30 11.46 -14.27
N ALA A 81 4.88 11.90 -15.46
CA ALA A 81 5.54 11.51 -16.71
C ALA A 81 6.99 12.02 -16.79
N ALA A 82 7.25 13.26 -16.35
CA ALA A 82 8.61 13.79 -16.29
C ALA A 82 9.49 12.99 -15.29
N LEU A 83 8.93 12.63 -14.14
CA LEU A 83 9.62 11.78 -13.16
C LEU A 83 9.91 10.39 -13.74
N ALA A 84 8.93 9.76 -14.40
CA ALA A 84 9.11 8.48 -15.08
C ALA A 84 10.22 8.56 -16.12
N ALA A 85 10.27 9.64 -16.92
CA ALA A 85 11.35 9.86 -17.88
C ALA A 85 12.74 9.94 -17.19
N THR A 86 12.84 10.66 -16.08
CA THR A 86 14.11 10.79 -15.33
C THR A 86 14.55 9.47 -14.67
N ALA A 87 13.60 8.60 -14.36
CA ALA A 87 13.84 7.28 -13.79
C ALA A 87 14.10 6.20 -14.87
N GLY A 88 14.01 6.54 -16.16
CA GLY A 88 14.10 5.56 -17.24
C GLY A 88 12.89 4.62 -17.32
N LEU A 89 11.75 5.03 -16.74
CA LEU A 89 10.51 4.26 -16.65
C LEU A 89 9.40 4.81 -17.54
N LEU A 90 9.69 5.72 -18.48
CA LEU A 90 8.66 6.22 -19.39
C LEU A 90 8.42 5.19 -20.50
N GLY A 91 7.21 4.63 -20.55
CA GLY A 91 6.80 3.70 -21.60
C GLY A 91 6.12 4.39 -22.79
N SER A 92 6.05 3.70 -23.93
CA SER A 92 5.26 4.10 -25.09
C SER A 92 3.93 3.33 -25.16
N PRO A 93 2.81 3.96 -25.54
CA PRO A 93 1.53 3.25 -25.72
C PRO A 93 1.58 2.16 -26.79
N ASP A 94 2.57 2.20 -27.70
CA ASP A 94 2.77 1.20 -28.74
C ASP A 94 3.53 -0.05 -28.22
N GLU A 95 4.19 0.04 -27.07
CA GLU A 95 4.96 -1.05 -26.46
C GLU A 95 4.08 -1.95 -25.56
N GLU A 96 2.89 -1.49 -25.16
CA GLU A 96 1.96 -2.26 -24.31
C GLU A 96 1.31 -3.46 -25.05
N GLY A 97 1.48 -3.57 -26.37
CA GLY A 97 0.86 -4.60 -27.21
C GLY A 97 1.70 -5.86 -27.49
N GLU A 98 2.98 -5.88 -27.14
CA GLU A 98 3.89 -7.01 -27.37
C GLU A 98 4.29 -7.69 -26.06
N ALA A 99 3.53 -8.73 -25.70
CA ALA A 99 3.95 -9.95 -24.97
C ALA A 99 2.98 -10.37 -23.85
N HIS A 100 2.18 -11.40 -24.14
CA HIS A 100 2.09 -12.61 -23.31
C HIS A 100 1.27 -13.69 -24.06
N ASP A 101 1.97 -14.60 -24.74
CA ASP A 101 1.51 -15.96 -25.10
C ASP A 101 2.64 -16.94 -24.74
#